data_AF-A0A353R616-F1
#
_entry.id   AF-A0A353R616-F1
#
_cell.length_a   1.000
_cell.length_b   1.000
_cell.length_c   1.000
_cell.angle_alpha   90.00
_cell.angle_beta   90.00
_cell.angle_gamma   90.00
#
_symmetry.space_group_name_H-M   'P 1'
#
loop_
_entity.id
_entity.type
_entity.pdbx_description
1 polymer ?
#
loop_
_entity_poly.entity_id
_entity_poly.type
_entity_poly.pdbx_seq_one_letter_code
_entity_poly.pdbx_strand_id
1 'polypeptide(L)' 'GIILGLLAQGYEPRTAAVLGVWLHARAGDRAAAGGRFLLAGDIIENL' A
#
# COMPACT_ATOMS: atom_id res chain seq x y z
N GLY A 1 -0.56 -8.18 1.87
CA GLY A 1 -0.77 -7.52 3.18
C GLY A 1 -1.94 -6.56 3.14
N ILE A 2 -1.75 -5.39 2.55
CA ILE A 2 -2.66 -4.22 2.63
C ILE A 2 -4.14 -4.58 2.36
N ILE A 3 -4.45 -5.17 1.20
CA ILE A 3 -5.84 -5.54 0.83
C ILE A 3 -6.42 -6.52 1.86
N LEU A 4 -5.65 -7.54 2.26
CA LEU A 4 -6.09 -8.50 3.28
C LEU A 4 -6.31 -7.82 4.64
N GLY A 5 -5.47 -6.85 5.01
CA GLY A 5 -5.64 -6.07 6.24
C GLY A 5 -6.91 -5.21 6.21
N LEU A 6 -7.27 -4.65 5.05
CA LEU A 6 -8.54 -3.92 4.88
C LEU A 6 -9.75 -4.87 4.93
N LEU A 7 -9.66 -6.04 4.28
CA LEU A 7 -10.69 -7.07 4.38
C LEU A 7 -10.89 -7.54 5.84
N ALA A 8 -9.80 -7.75 6.58
CA ALA A 8 -9.83 -8.14 7.99
C ALA A 8 -10.47 -7.07 8.90
N GLN A 9 -10.47 -5.80 8.47
CA GLN A 9 -11.15 -4.70 9.14
C GLN A 9 -12.63 -4.58 8.73
N GLY A 10 -13.15 -5.44 7.85
CA GLY A 10 -14.54 -5.45 7.43
C GLY A 10 -14.87 -4.56 6.23
N TYR A 11 -13.87 -4.08 5.48
CA TYR A 11 -14.14 -3.36 4.23
C TYR A 11 -14.69 -4.30 3.17
N GLU A 12 -15.69 -3.84 2.41
CA GLU A 12 -16.19 -4.53 1.23
C GLU A 12 -15.06 -4.88 0.25
N PRO A 13 -15.04 -6.06 -0.39
CA PRO A 13 -13.92 -6.49 -1.22
C PRO A 13 -13.53 -5.53 -2.32
N ARG A 14 -14.52 -4.89 -2.97
CA ARG A 14 -14.27 -3.86 -3.99
C ARG A 14 -13.55 -2.66 -3.40
N THR A 15 -14.00 -2.18 -2.24
CA THR A 15 -13.40 -1.02 -1.56
C THR A 15 -12.00 -1.35 -1.06
N ALA A 16 -11.81 -2.52 -0.44
CA ALA A 16 -10.51 -2.99 0.03
C ALA A 16 -9.50 -3.11 -1.11
N ALA A 17 -9.92 -3.61 -2.28
CA ALA A 17 -9.07 -3.71 -3.46
C ALA A 17 -8.68 -2.31 -4.00
N VAL A 18 -9.65 -1.44 -4.22
CA VAL A 18 -9.40 -0.09 -4.77
C VAL A 18 -8.52 0.73 -3.81
N LEU A 19 -8.89 0.79 -2.54
CA LEU A 19 -8.14 1.54 -1.53
C LEU A 19 -6.76 0.92 -1.29
N GLY A 20 -6.65 -0.41 -1.22
CA GLY A 20 -5.38 -1.09 -1.00
C GLY A 20 -4.37 -0.89 -2.14
N VAL A 21 -4.84 -0.90 -3.40
CA VAL A 21 -3.98 -0.58 -4.56
C VAL A 21 -3.53 0.87 -4.52
N TRP A 22 -4.45 1.81 -4.23
CA TRP A 22 -4.10 3.22 -4.13
C TRP A 22 -3.10 3.50 -3.00
N LEU A 23 -3.31 2.94 -1.81
CA LEU A 23 -2.40 3.06 -0.67
C LEU A 23 -1.01 2.50 -1.00
N HIS A 24 -0.95 1.33 -1.64
CA HIS A 24 0.31 0.73 -2.08
C HIS A 24 1.08 1.64 -3.04
N ALA A 25 0.41 2.18 -4.07
CA ALA A 25 1.04 3.07 -5.03
C ALA A 25 1.52 4.37 -4.38
N ARG A 26 0.69 4.99 -3.53
CA ARG A 26 1.05 6.23 -2.83
C ARG A 26 2.20 6.06 -1.85
N ALA A 27 2.28 4.93 -1.16
CA ALA A 27 3.41 4.58 -0.31
C ALA A 27 4.69 4.37 -1.14
N GLY A 28 4.57 3.71 -2.30
CA GLY A 28 5.65 3.59 -3.27
C GLY A 28 6.17 4.94 -3.77
N ASP A 29 5.28 5.86 -4.14
CA ASP A 29 5.67 7.21 -4.59
C ASP A 29 6.47 7.96 -3.51
N ARG A 30 6.04 7.87 -2.24
CA ARG A 30 6.75 8.48 -1.11
C ARG A 30 8.11 7.86 -0.89
N ALA A 31 8.17 6.52 -0.89
CA ALA A 31 9.41 5.78 -0.72
C ALA A 31 10.41 6.02 -1.87
N ALA A 32 9.92 6.29 -3.09
CA ALA A 32 10.72 6.56 -4.27
C ALA A 32 11.30 7.99 -4.32
N ALA A 33 10.86 8.91 -3.45
CA ALA A 33 11.22 10.33 -3.52
C ALA A 33 12.74 10.60 -3.46
N GLY A 34 13.54 9.65 -2.96
CA GLY A 34 15.01 9.72 -2.92
C GLY A 34 15.75 9.11 -4.12
N GLY A 35 15.05 8.62 -5.15
CA GLY A 35 15.66 8.14 -6.41
C GLY A 35 16.47 6.84 -6.31
N ARG A 36 16.24 6.02 -5.28
CA ARG A 36 16.92 4.74 -5.06
C ARG A 36 16.01 3.55 -5.35
N PHE A 37 16.61 2.36 -5.46
CA PHE A 37 15.85 1.11 -5.59
C PHE A 37 14.84 0.96 -4.45
N LEU A 38 13.64 0.50 -4.80
CA LEU A 38 12.56 0.22 -3.86
C LEU A 38 12.59 -1.25 -3.46
N LEU A 39 12.63 -1.50 -2.16
CA LEU A 39 12.28 -2.79 -1.58
C LEU A 39 10.83 -2.77 -1.10
N ALA A 40 10.24 -3.95 -0.95
CA ALA A 40 8.90 -4.06 -0.38
C ALA A 40 8.84 -3.48 1.05
N GLY A 41 9.94 -3.54 1.80
CA GLY A 41 10.07 -2.94 3.14
C GLY A 41 9.93 -1.41 3.12
N ASP A 42 10.52 -0.72 2.14
CA ASP A 42 10.41 0.74 2.02
C ASP A 42 8.94 1.17 1.83
N ILE A 43 8.14 0.37 1.11
CA ILE A 43 6.71 0.63 0.92
C ILE A 43 5.95 0.45 2.24
N ILE A 44 6.29 -0.55 3.06
CA ILE A 44 5.65 -0.78 4.36
C ILE A 44 5.97 0.37 5.34
N GLU A 45 7.20 0.88 5.33
CA GLU A 45 7.61 2.03 6.16
C GLU A 45 6.90 3.35 5.77
N ASN A 46 6.32 3.41 4.57
CA ASN A 46 5.66 4.60 4.01
C ASN A 46 4.15 4.44 3.81
N LEU A 47 3.54 3.39 4.39
CA LEU A 47 2.11 3.09 4.30
C LEU A 47 1.28 3.95 5.27
#